data_AF-A0A951F608-F1
#
_entry.id   AF-A0A951F608-F1
#
_cell.length_a   1.000
_cell.length_b   1.000
_cell.length_c   1.000
_cell.angle_alpha   90.00
_cell.angle_beta   90.00
_cell.angle_gamma   90.00
#
_symmetry.space_group_name_H-M   'P 1'
#
loop_
_entity.id
_entity.type
_entity.pdbx_description
1 polymer ?
#
loop_
_entity_poly.entity_id
_entity_poly.type
_entity_poly.pdbx_seq_one_letter_code
_entity_poly.pdbx_strand_id
1 'polypeptide(L)'
;MGPDAAFALLISGLLALYCELLRPGLIVPGVLGAATASAGACFLFRGPFHLYALALLAAGALLLLAEVFLGPYLLLGALGAASLTLGFAFLFPGPRRISPALAIPVSALFGTLTALLASLAKRARRVKRRLL
;
A
#
# COMPACT_ATOMS: atom_id res chain seq x y z
N MET A 1 -20.58 5.89 -7.89
CA MET A 1 -19.16 6.25 -7.72
C MET A 1 -18.34 5.51 -8.75
N GLY A 2 -17.40 6.19 -9.42
CA GLY A 2 -16.49 5.54 -10.38
C GLY A 2 -15.37 4.76 -9.67
N PRO A 3 -14.63 3.90 -10.39
CA PRO A 3 -13.51 3.12 -9.85
C PRO A 3 -12.42 3.99 -9.23
N ASP A 4 -12.06 5.10 -9.89
CA ASP A 4 -11.07 6.06 -9.38
C ASP A 4 -11.48 6.68 -8.05
N ALA A 5 -12.75 7.10 -7.93
CA ALA A 5 -13.26 7.72 -6.70
C ALA A 5 -13.32 6.71 -5.54
N ALA A 6 -13.77 5.48 -5.81
CA ALA A 6 -13.80 4.42 -4.82
C ALA A 6 -12.38 3.98 -4.41
N PHE A 7 -11.44 3.98 -5.34
CA PHE A 7 -10.02 3.73 -5.08
C PHE A 7 -9.41 4.86 -4.23
N ALA A 8 -9.66 6.12 -4.56
CA ALA A 8 -9.22 7.26 -3.77
C ALA A 8 -9.77 7.22 -2.33
N LEU A 9 -11.03 6.80 -2.16
CA LEU A 9 -11.66 6.60 -0.85
C LEU A 9 -11.00 5.46 -0.05
N LEU A 10 -10.65 4.36 -0.72
CA LEU A 10 -9.91 3.26 -0.11
C LEU A 10 -8.53 3.71 0.38
N ILE A 11 -7.79 4.43 -0.47
CA ILE A 11 -6.45 4.93 -0.14
C ILE A 11 -6.48 5.99 0.95
N SER A 12 -7.47 6.89 0.97
CA SER A 12 -7.59 7.89 2.04
C SER A 12 -7.89 7.24 3.40
N GLY A 13 -8.74 6.21 3.42
CA GLY A 13 -8.98 5.42 4.64
C GLY A 13 -7.75 4.67 5.13
N LEU A 14 -7.01 4.03 4.21
CA LEU A 14 -5.72 3.40 4.51
C LEU A 14 -4.70 4.40 5.06
N LEU A 15 -4.68 5.64 4.55
CA LEU A 15 -3.78 6.68 5.03
C LEU A 15 -4.15 7.18 6.44
N ALA A 16 -5.45 7.28 6.74
CA ALA A 16 -5.92 7.61 8.08
C ALA A 16 -5.55 6.51 9.10
N LEU A 17 -5.71 5.23 8.73
CA LEU A 17 -5.20 4.08 9.49
C LEU A 17 -3.68 4.18 9.70
N TYR A 18 -2.92 4.48 8.64
CA TYR A 18 -1.47 4.64 8.71
C TYR A 18 -1.06 5.75 9.69
N CYS A 19 -1.79 6.87 9.73
CA CYS A 19 -1.54 7.94 10.71
C CYS A 19 -1.70 7.49 12.17
N GLU A 20 -2.70 6.66 12.46
CA GLU A 20 -2.86 6.07 13.81
C GLU A 20 -1.70 5.13 14.15
N LEU A 21 -1.24 4.31 13.19
CA LEU A 21 -0.10 3.41 13.39
C LEU A 21 1.20 4.17 13.70
N LEU A 22 1.37 5.38 13.16
CA LEU A 22 2.53 6.23 13.46
C LEU A 22 2.46 6.90 14.84
N ARG A 23 1.26 7.09 15.38
CA ARG A 23 1.02 7.73 16.69
C ARG A 23 -0.06 6.94 17.44
N PRO A 24 0.30 5.82 18.07
CA PRO A 24 -0.66 5.00 18.78
C PRO A 24 -1.37 5.82 19.87
N GLY A 25 -2.71 5.75 19.89
CA GLY A 25 -3.57 6.50 20.82
C GLY A 25 -4.56 7.46 20.15
N LEU A 26 -4.43 7.73 18.85
CA LEU A 26 -5.39 8.49 18.07
C LEU A 26 -6.53 7.58 17.56
N ILE A 27 -7.54 7.33 18.40
CA ILE A 27 -8.67 6.43 18.07
C ILE A 27 -9.49 6.95 16.86
N VAL A 28 -9.65 8.27 16.75
CA VAL A 28 -10.49 8.91 15.73
C VAL A 28 -10.05 8.59 14.28
N PRO A 29 -8.79 8.82 13.87
CA PRO A 29 -8.34 8.46 12.53
C PRO A 29 -8.36 6.95 12.27
N GLY A 30 -8.20 6.13 13.30
CA GLY A 30 -8.31 4.68 13.21
C GLY A 30 -9.68 4.20 12.77
N VAL A 31 -10.69 4.58 13.55
CA VAL A 31 -12.08 4.18 13.31
C VAL A 31 -12.59 4.77 12.01
N LEU A 32 -12.36 6.07 11.77
CA LEU A 32 -12.75 6.72 10.51
C LEU A 32 -12.00 6.13 9.32
N GLY A 33 -10.72 5.84 9.47
CA GLY A 33 -9.89 5.21 8.45
C GLY A 33 -10.38 3.82 8.09
N ALA A 34 -10.66 2.98 9.09
CA ALA A 34 -11.21 1.65 8.88
C ALA A 34 -12.59 1.69 8.21
N ALA A 35 -13.48 2.59 8.63
CA ALA A 35 -14.81 2.75 8.04
C ALA A 35 -14.73 3.21 6.58
N THR A 36 -13.91 4.23 6.30
CA THR A 36 -13.74 4.78 4.95
C THR A 36 -13.03 3.81 4.01
N ALA A 37 -11.98 3.11 4.47
CA ALA A 37 -11.31 2.07 3.71
C ALA A 37 -12.26 0.92 3.38
N SER A 38 -13.04 0.45 4.36
CA SER A 38 -14.03 -0.61 4.16
C SER A 38 -15.10 -0.20 3.15
N ALA A 39 -15.61 1.03 3.24
CA ALA A 39 -16.57 1.56 2.28
C ALA A 39 -15.98 1.61 0.86
N GLY A 40 -14.75 2.10 0.70
CA GLY A 40 -14.06 2.15 -0.60
C GLY A 40 -13.85 0.76 -1.19
N ALA A 41 -13.44 -0.20 -0.38
CA ALA A 41 -13.32 -1.61 -0.77
C ALA A 41 -14.68 -2.17 -1.24
N CYS A 42 -15.75 -1.98 -0.47
CA CYS A 42 -17.09 -2.42 -0.84
C CYS A 42 -17.55 -1.85 -2.19
N PHE A 43 -17.22 -0.60 -2.51
CA PHE A 43 -17.54 -0.02 -3.81
C PHE A 43 -16.70 -0.62 -4.96
N LEU A 44 -15.43 -0.93 -4.72
CA LEU A 44 -14.56 -1.62 -5.69
C LEU A 44 -15.06 -3.05 -5.99
N PHE A 45 -15.46 -3.80 -4.96
CA PHE A 45 -15.92 -5.19 -5.09
C PHE A 45 -17.26 -5.34 -5.83
N ARG A 46 -18.02 -4.25 -6.06
CA ARG A 46 -19.26 -4.31 -6.84
C ARG A 46 -19.04 -4.55 -8.34
N GLY A 47 -17.83 -4.34 -8.84
CA GLY A 47 -17.50 -4.51 -10.26
C GLY A 47 -16.80 -5.84 -10.55
N PRO A 48 -16.82 -6.32 -11.81
CA PRO A 48 -15.95 -7.42 -12.22
C PRO A 48 -14.48 -6.98 -12.07
N PHE A 49 -13.68 -7.76 -11.37
CA PHE A 49 -12.24 -7.53 -11.19
C PHE A 49 -11.44 -8.74 -11.64
N HIS A 50 -10.18 -8.53 -11.99
CA HIS A 50 -9.29 -9.60 -12.41
C HIS A 50 -8.56 -10.21 -11.21
N LEU A 51 -8.76 -11.51 -10.98
CA LEU A 51 -8.12 -12.25 -9.88
C LEU A 51 -6.58 -12.24 -9.98
N TYR A 52 -6.03 -12.30 -11.19
CA TYR A 52 -4.57 -12.23 -11.38
C TYR A 52 -4.01 -10.86 -10.96
N ALA A 53 -4.76 -9.78 -11.16
CA ALA A 53 -4.36 -8.45 -10.75
C ALA A 53 -4.43 -8.30 -9.23
N LEU A 54 -5.46 -8.88 -8.60
CA LEU A 54 -5.55 -8.98 -7.15
C LEU A 54 -4.39 -9.79 -6.55
N ALA A 55 -4.02 -10.90 -7.20
CA ALA A 55 -2.85 -11.69 -6.80
C ALA A 55 -1.54 -10.88 -6.92
N LEU A 56 -1.42 -10.03 -7.95
CA LEU A 56 -0.29 -9.10 -8.10
C LEU A 56 -0.22 -8.05 -6.99
N LEU A 57 -1.37 -7.51 -6.57
CA LEU A 57 -1.46 -6.59 -5.43
C LEU A 57 -1.03 -7.28 -4.13
N ALA A 58 -1.53 -8.49 -3.88
CA ALA A 58 -1.15 -9.29 -2.71
C ALA A 58 0.35 -9.62 -2.72
N ALA A 59 0.88 -10.07 -3.87
CA ALA A 59 2.31 -10.33 -4.04
C ALA A 59 3.16 -9.06 -3.82
N GLY A 60 2.70 -7.91 -4.32
CA GLY A 60 3.37 -6.63 -4.11
C GLY A 60 3.44 -6.24 -2.64
N ALA A 61 2.32 -6.36 -1.93
CA ALA A 61 2.26 -6.11 -0.49
C ALA A 61 3.15 -7.08 0.32
N LEU A 62 3.16 -8.37 -0.06
CA LEU A 62 4.02 -9.38 0.59
C LEU A 62 5.51 -9.14 0.32
N LEU A 63 5.90 -8.71 -0.89
CA LEU A 63 7.28 -8.35 -1.22
C LEU A 63 7.76 -7.14 -0.41
N LEU A 64 6.92 -6.11 -0.29
CA LEU A 64 7.18 -4.95 0.57
C LEU A 64 7.34 -5.37 2.03
N LEU A 65 6.46 -6.24 2.52
CA LEU A 65 6.52 -6.74 3.89
C LEU A 65 7.77 -7.61 4.13
N ALA A 66 8.09 -8.49 3.20
CA ALA A 66 9.28 -9.33 3.23
C ALA A 66 10.57 -8.48 3.28
N GLU A 67 10.60 -7.33 2.61
CA GLU A 67 11.74 -6.41 2.70
C GLU A 67 11.97 -5.88 4.13
N VAL A 68 10.92 -5.66 4.90
CA VAL A 68 11.02 -5.22 6.30
C VAL A 68 11.67 -6.30 7.17
N PHE A 69 11.34 -7.57 6.92
CA PHE A 69 11.82 -8.72 7.69
C PHE A 69 13.21 -9.20 7.28
N LEU A 70 13.45 -9.38 5.97
CA LEU A 70 14.72 -9.85 5.40
C LEU A 70 15.79 -8.74 5.38
N GLY A 71 15.34 -7.48 5.52
CA GLY A 71 16.16 -6.28 5.50
C GLY A 71 16.16 -5.62 4.12
N PRO A 72 16.25 -4.28 4.03
CA PRO A 72 16.15 -3.53 2.78
C PRO A 72 17.29 -3.84 1.82
N TYR A 73 16.99 -4.56 0.75
CA TYR A 73 17.88 -4.74 -0.39
C TYR A 73 17.51 -3.79 -1.54
N LEU A 74 16.49 -2.93 -1.36
CA LEU A 74 15.83 -2.11 -2.38
C LEU A 74 15.18 -2.92 -3.51
N LEU A 75 15.72 -4.09 -3.86
CA LEU A 75 15.20 -4.98 -4.90
C LEU A 75 13.78 -5.45 -4.60
N LEU A 76 13.53 -5.98 -3.38
CA LEU A 76 12.19 -6.44 -3.00
C LEU A 76 11.20 -5.28 -2.97
N GLY A 77 11.64 -4.10 -2.54
CA GLY A 77 10.85 -2.87 -2.55
C GLY A 77 10.44 -2.42 -3.94
N ALA A 78 11.42 -2.41 -4.86
CA ALA A 78 11.20 -2.05 -6.25
C ALA A 78 10.27 -3.05 -6.96
N LEU A 79 10.49 -4.36 -6.76
CA LEU A 79 9.61 -5.42 -7.28
C LEU A 79 8.22 -5.33 -6.68
N GLY A 80 8.10 -5.07 -5.38
CA GLY A 80 6.83 -4.88 -4.69
C GLY A 80 6.05 -3.69 -5.25
N ALA A 81 6.71 -2.54 -5.42
CA ALA A 81 6.11 -1.33 -6.00
C ALA A 81 5.70 -1.53 -7.46
N ALA A 82 6.52 -2.21 -8.26
CA ALA A 82 6.17 -2.56 -9.64
C ALA A 82 4.95 -3.50 -9.69
N SER A 83 4.91 -4.51 -8.83
CA SER A 83 3.78 -5.44 -8.70
C SER A 83 2.49 -4.73 -8.29
N LEU A 84 2.56 -3.77 -7.36
CA LEU A 84 1.42 -2.93 -6.99
C LEU A 84 0.93 -2.08 -8.17
N THR A 85 1.85 -1.44 -8.89
CA THR A 85 1.51 -0.58 -10.04
C THR A 85 0.80 -1.37 -11.12
N LEU A 86 1.33 -2.54 -11.47
CA LEU A 86 0.72 -3.45 -12.45
C LEU A 86 -0.61 -4.02 -11.93
N GLY A 87 -0.68 -4.37 -10.65
CA GLY A 87 -1.90 -4.86 -10.02
C GLY A 87 -3.04 -3.85 -10.11
N PHE A 88 -2.79 -2.57 -9.78
CA PHE A 88 -3.81 -1.52 -9.91
C PHE A 88 -4.17 -1.24 -11.37
N ALA A 89 -3.19 -1.24 -12.29
CA ALA A 89 -3.42 -0.99 -13.71
C ALA A 89 -4.32 -2.06 -14.37
N PHE A 90 -4.20 -3.32 -13.93
CA PHE A 90 -4.98 -4.43 -14.46
C PHE A 90 -6.16 -4.87 -13.59
N LEU A 91 -6.45 -4.18 -12.47
CA LEU A 91 -7.45 -4.62 -11.50
C LEU A 91 -8.86 -4.72 -12.11
N PHE A 92 -9.22 -3.75 -12.96
CA PHE A 92 -10.54 -3.64 -13.56
C PHE A 92 -10.50 -3.73 -15.10
N PRO A 93 -11.39 -4.52 -15.72
CA PRO A 93 -11.51 -4.62 -17.17
C PRO A 93 -12.10 -3.35 -17.82
N GLY A 94 -11.77 -3.14 -19.10
CA GLY A 94 -12.44 -2.18 -19.98
C GLY A 94 -12.33 -0.71 -19.52
N PRO A 95 -13.37 0.12 -19.69
CA PRO A 95 -13.34 1.55 -19.35
C PRO A 95 -13.38 1.83 -17.84
N ARG A 96 -13.43 0.79 -16.99
CA ARG A 96 -13.43 0.90 -15.52
C ARG A 96 -12.04 0.81 -14.89
N ARG A 97 -10.97 0.92 -15.70
CA ARG A 97 -9.58 0.90 -15.22
C ARG A 97 -9.34 2.04 -14.23
N ILE A 98 -8.47 1.76 -13.25
CA ILE A 98 -7.93 2.81 -12.38
C ILE A 98 -6.99 3.65 -13.22
N SER A 99 -7.15 4.97 -13.15
CA SER A 99 -6.28 5.91 -13.82
C SER A 99 -4.82 5.71 -13.39
N PRO A 100 -3.86 5.68 -14.34
CA PRO A 100 -2.44 5.58 -14.00
C PRO A 100 -1.98 6.78 -13.12
N ALA A 101 -2.67 7.92 -13.23
CA ALA A 101 -2.48 9.10 -12.40
C ALA A 101 -2.75 8.84 -10.90
N LEU A 102 -3.55 7.81 -10.54
CA LEU A 102 -3.72 7.38 -9.15
C LEU A 102 -2.84 6.17 -8.82
N ALA A 103 -2.79 5.18 -9.72
CA ALA A 103 -2.08 3.93 -9.48
C ALA A 103 -0.57 4.12 -9.26
N ILE A 104 0.08 4.96 -10.08
CA ILE A 104 1.53 5.21 -10.01
C ILE A 104 1.93 5.91 -8.70
N PRO A 105 1.38 7.08 -8.34
CA PRO A 105 1.80 7.77 -7.12
C PRO A 105 1.48 6.98 -5.85
N VAL A 106 0.37 6.23 -5.81
CA VAL A 106 0.06 5.36 -4.67
C VAL A 106 1.11 4.26 -4.54
N SER A 107 1.44 3.58 -5.63
CA SER A 107 2.45 2.51 -5.61
C SER A 107 3.84 3.04 -5.27
N ALA A 108 4.20 4.21 -5.81
CA ALA A 108 5.45 4.90 -5.48
C ALA A 108 5.49 5.30 -4.00
N LEU A 109 4.38 5.81 -3.45
CA LEU A 109 4.28 6.17 -2.03
C LEU A 109 4.50 4.95 -1.13
N PHE A 110 3.80 3.84 -1.38
CA PHE A 110 3.97 2.62 -0.60
C PHE A 110 5.39 2.04 -0.73
N GLY A 111 5.92 1.99 -1.96
CA GLY A 111 7.28 1.49 -2.21
C GLY A 111 8.35 2.34 -1.52
N THR A 112 8.27 3.67 -1.66
CA THR A 112 9.25 4.59 -1.06
C THR A 112 9.15 4.63 0.46
N LEU A 113 7.93 4.68 1.03
CA LEU A 113 7.75 4.63 2.49
C LEU A 113 8.32 3.35 3.08
N THR A 114 8.03 2.20 2.46
CA THR A 114 8.53 0.91 2.93
C THR A 114 10.06 0.87 2.87
N ALA A 115 10.65 1.28 1.74
CA ALA A 115 12.10 1.34 1.59
C ALA A 115 12.75 2.29 2.60
N LEU A 116 12.15 3.46 2.86
CA LEU A 116 12.64 4.43 3.84
C LEU A 116 12.58 3.86 5.26
N LEU A 117 11.43 3.32 5.69
CA LEU A 117 11.27 2.71 7.01
C LEU A 117 12.24 1.55 7.23
N ALA A 118 12.38 0.70 6.23
CA ALA A 118 13.31 -0.42 6.25
C ALA A 118 14.77 0.07 6.37
N SER A 119 15.15 1.15 5.65
CA SER A 119 16.48 1.76 5.73
C SER A 119 16.78 2.36 7.11
N LEU A 120 15.80 3.06 7.71
CA LEU A 120 15.90 3.64 9.05
C LEU A 120 16.00 2.54 10.11
N ALA A 121 15.19 1.49 10.01
CA ALA A 121 15.25 0.34 10.91
C ALA A 121 16.61 -0.36 10.87
N LYS A 122 17.24 -0.48 9.68
CA LYS A 122 18.62 -0.98 9.57
C LYS A 122 19.62 -0.03 10.25
N ARG A 123 19.50 1.28 10.01
CA ARG A 123 20.41 2.28 10.61
C ARG A 123 20.35 2.23 12.13
N ALA A 124 19.15 2.18 12.70
CA ALA A 124 18.94 2.02 14.14
C ALA A 124 19.55 0.72 14.70
N ARG A 125 19.34 -0.41 14.01
CA ARG A 125 19.92 -1.71 14.41
C ARG A 125 21.45 -1.73 14.35
N ARG A 126 22.07 -1.13 13.31
CA ARG A 126 23.53 -1.05 13.20
C ARG A 126 24.14 -0.18 14.30
N VAL A 127 23.50 0.94 14.64
CA VAL A 127 23.95 1.83 15.73
C VAL A 127 23.88 1.10 17.08
N LYS A 128 22.78 0.40 17.37
CA LYS A 128 22.64 -0.38 18.61
C LYS A 128 23.70 -1.49 18.72
N ARG A 129 24.05 -2.14 17.60
CA ARG A 129 25.08 -3.21 17.57
C ARG A 129 26.52 -2.71 17.71
N ARG A 130 26.77 -1.40 17.57
CA ARG A 130 28.10 -0.79 17.81
C ARG A 130 28.33 -0.39 19.27
N LEU A 131 27.28 -0.38 20.09
CA LEU A 131 27.32 0.01 21.51
C LEU A 131 27.38 -1.20 22.46
N LEU A 132 27.33 -2.42 21.91
CA LEU A 132 27.47 -3.71 22.60
C LEU A 132 28.78 -4.35 22.14
#